data_AF-A0A950ETB7-F1
#
_entry.id   AF-A0A950ETB7-F1
#
_cell.length_a   1.000
_cell.length_b   1.000
_cell.length_c   1.000
_cell.angle_alpha   90.00
_cell.angle_beta   90.00
_cell.angle_gamma   90.00
#
_symmetry.space_group_name_H-M   'P 1'
#
loop_
_entity.id
_entity.type
_entity.pdbx_description
1 polymer ?
#
loop_
_entity_poly.entity_id
_entity_poly.type
_entity_poly.pdbx_seq_one_letter_code
_entity_poly.pdbx_strand_id
1 'polypeptide(L)'
;MLNRFTFGPRPGDAEAVMKMGPDAWFERQLNPDSIPDPILDKRLADYPSLYLPPNQLLVEFPSNQVIRQVADGKRSEPPEVTLDGAYDVLIAKYNKQKAMQGAVQPDMTDDQKAAQRKQEQAAAAVLADEVLAFPKAERMQAIMKMPVEQRMTLTEFVTDPQRGLLFNDFSPRDKETFNLMAGGPDGMHVIDGELQQLKVLRAILSERQLQEVMTDF
;
A
#
# COMPACT_ATOMS: atom_id res chain seq x y z
N MET A 1 26.81 22.51 -7.14
CA MET A 1 26.01 21.97 -8.26
C MET A 1 25.04 20.93 -7.78
N LEU A 2 25.50 19.80 -7.23
CA LEU A 2 24.62 18.72 -6.74
C LEU A 2 23.53 19.20 -5.76
N ASN A 3 23.88 20.02 -4.77
CA ASN A 3 22.90 20.64 -3.85
C ASN A 3 21.78 21.47 -4.52
N ARG A 4 21.89 21.81 -5.81
CA ARG A 4 20.90 22.59 -6.57
C ARG A 4 20.10 21.75 -7.56
N PHE A 5 20.62 20.59 -7.97
CA PHE A 5 20.06 19.79 -9.06
C PHE A 5 19.73 18.36 -8.62
N THR A 6 19.82 18.07 -7.32
CA THR A 6 19.50 16.78 -6.69
C THR A 6 18.87 17.07 -5.32
N PHE A 7 18.33 16.04 -4.66
CA PHE A 7 17.87 16.13 -3.26
C PHE A 7 19.02 16.18 -2.22
N GLY A 8 20.24 16.48 -2.68
CA GLY A 8 21.47 16.38 -1.91
C GLY A 8 22.40 15.29 -2.49
N PRO A 9 23.73 15.45 -2.36
CA PRO A 9 24.69 14.47 -2.84
C PRO A 9 24.65 13.21 -1.96
N ARG A 10 24.53 12.04 -2.59
CA ARG A 10 24.67 10.74 -1.93
C ARG A 10 26.17 10.37 -1.81
N PRO A 11 26.53 9.44 -0.93
CA PRO A 11 27.91 8.93 -0.87
C PRO A 11 28.36 8.43 -2.26
N GLY A 12 29.46 8.98 -2.79
CA GLY A 12 29.99 8.62 -4.11
C GLY A 12 29.52 9.52 -5.27
N ASP A 13 28.47 10.33 -5.11
CA ASP A 13 27.95 11.18 -6.19
C ASP A 13 28.98 12.26 -6.57
N ALA A 14 29.67 12.85 -5.59
CA ALA A 14 30.67 13.88 -5.83
C ALA A 14 31.88 13.33 -6.59
N GLU A 15 32.37 12.16 -6.20
CA GLU A 15 33.46 11.46 -6.85
C GLU A 15 33.09 11.05 -8.28
N ALA A 16 31.86 10.57 -8.50
CA ALA A 16 31.35 10.22 -9.81
C ALA A 16 31.29 11.44 -10.75
N VAL A 17 30.79 12.57 -10.26
CA VAL A 17 30.73 13.84 -11.00
C VAL A 17 32.13 14.38 -11.29
N MET A 18 33.06 14.30 -10.32
CA MET A 18 34.45 14.69 -10.55
C MET A 18 35.13 13.84 -11.63
N LYS A 19 34.80 12.54 -11.68
CA LYS A 19 35.37 11.62 -12.67
C LYS A 19 34.85 11.87 -14.09
N MET A 20 33.56 12.17 -14.25
CA MET A 20 32.97 12.42 -15.58
C MET A 20 33.04 13.88 -16.04
N GLY A 21 33.18 14.82 -15.09
CA GLY A 21 33.09 16.25 -15.32
C GLY A 21 31.67 16.78 -15.10
N PRO A 22 31.50 17.95 -14.45
CA PRO A 22 30.19 18.50 -14.12
C PRO A 22 29.33 18.80 -15.35
N ASP A 23 29.91 19.32 -16.43
CA ASP A 23 29.15 19.64 -17.65
C ASP A 23 28.61 18.37 -18.32
N ALA A 24 29.44 17.32 -18.44
CA ALA A 24 29.01 16.04 -18.99
C ALA A 24 27.95 15.36 -18.11
N TRP A 25 28.04 15.50 -16.78
CA TRP A 25 26.99 15.05 -15.87
C TRP A 25 25.68 15.80 -16.13
N PHE A 26 25.73 17.12 -16.25
CA PHE A 26 24.53 17.94 -16.47
C PHE A 26 23.84 17.61 -17.79
N GLU A 27 24.60 17.55 -18.89
CA GLU A 27 24.07 17.19 -20.21
C GLU A 27 23.42 15.80 -20.22
N ARG A 28 23.99 14.85 -19.47
CA ARG A 28 23.37 13.54 -19.28
C ARG A 28 22.04 13.64 -18.53
N GLN A 29 21.97 14.46 -17.48
CA GLN A 29 20.75 14.68 -16.69
C GLN A 29 19.63 15.37 -17.48
N LEU A 30 19.96 16.18 -18.51
CA LEU A 30 18.99 16.75 -19.44
C LEU A 30 18.34 15.70 -20.37
N ASN A 31 18.91 14.49 -20.43
CA ASN A 31 18.43 13.38 -21.26
C ASN A 31 18.12 12.14 -20.40
N PRO A 32 17.12 12.21 -19.50
CA PRO A 32 16.87 11.17 -18.48
C PRO A 32 16.58 9.79 -19.07
N ASP A 33 15.93 9.71 -20.24
CA ASP A 33 15.63 8.45 -20.93
C ASP A 33 16.90 7.66 -21.33
N SER A 34 18.04 8.35 -21.45
CA SER A 34 19.34 7.74 -21.74
C SER A 34 20.05 7.17 -20.49
N ILE A 35 19.49 7.39 -19.30
CA ILE A 35 20.05 6.95 -18.03
C ILE A 35 19.33 5.67 -17.58
N PRO A 36 20.01 4.50 -17.63
CA PRO A 36 19.45 3.27 -17.10
C PRO A 36 19.32 3.39 -15.58
N ASP A 37 18.19 2.94 -15.04
CA ASP A 37 17.95 2.96 -13.59
C ASP A 37 17.44 1.60 -13.05
N PRO A 38 18.20 0.52 -13.28
CA PRO A 38 17.73 -0.84 -12.98
C PRO A 38 17.51 -1.08 -11.48
N ILE A 39 18.16 -0.30 -10.60
CA ILE A 39 17.99 -0.41 -9.15
C ILE A 39 16.65 0.20 -8.75
N LEU A 40 16.34 1.42 -9.22
CA LEU A 40 15.04 2.03 -8.99
C LEU A 40 13.93 1.19 -9.63
N ASP A 41 14.06 0.81 -10.90
CA ASP A 41 13.06 0.03 -11.64
C ASP A 41 12.70 -1.26 -10.89
N LYS A 42 13.70 -1.97 -10.36
CA LYS A 42 13.49 -3.19 -9.57
C LYS A 42 12.71 -2.92 -8.28
N ARG A 43 12.92 -1.78 -7.63
CA ARG A 43 12.18 -1.39 -6.41
C ARG A 43 10.78 -0.90 -6.73
N LEU A 44 10.60 -0.17 -7.82
CA LEU A 44 9.29 0.28 -8.28
C LEU A 44 8.38 -0.90 -8.69
N ALA A 45 8.96 -2.04 -9.07
CA ALA A 45 8.20 -3.26 -9.34
C ALA A 45 7.46 -3.84 -8.11
N ASP A 46 7.80 -3.39 -6.90
CA ASP A 46 7.08 -3.75 -5.68
C ASP A 46 5.74 -2.99 -5.52
N TYR A 47 5.41 -2.09 -6.45
CA TYR A 47 4.21 -1.23 -6.42
C TYR A 47 3.43 -1.32 -7.75
N PRO A 48 2.73 -2.43 -8.02
CA PRO A 48 2.03 -2.64 -9.29
C PRO A 48 0.92 -1.61 -9.56
N SER A 49 0.32 -1.01 -8.54
CA SER A 49 -0.73 0.02 -8.68
C SER A 49 -0.31 1.20 -9.55
N LEU A 50 0.99 1.51 -9.60
CA LEU A 50 1.55 2.64 -10.35
C LEU A 50 1.44 2.50 -11.86
N TYR A 51 1.32 1.27 -12.31
CA TYR A 51 1.20 0.95 -13.73
C TYR A 51 -0.26 0.79 -14.15
N LEU A 52 -1.21 0.93 -13.22
CA LEU A 52 -2.62 0.89 -13.52
C LEU A 52 -3.08 2.20 -14.17
N PRO A 53 -3.95 2.13 -15.19
CA PRO A 53 -4.54 3.32 -15.75
C PRO A 53 -5.46 3.99 -14.71
N PRO A 54 -5.62 5.34 -14.75
CA PRO A 54 -6.35 6.08 -13.70
C PRO A 54 -7.78 5.60 -13.44
N ASN A 55 -8.48 5.15 -14.48
CA ASN A 55 -9.82 4.60 -14.34
C ASN A 55 -9.85 3.27 -13.57
N GLN A 56 -8.81 2.45 -13.69
CA GLN A 56 -8.68 1.20 -12.96
C GLN A 56 -8.27 1.44 -11.50
N LEU A 57 -7.39 2.41 -11.23
CA LEU A 57 -7.07 2.85 -9.87
C LEU A 57 -8.31 3.24 -9.06
N LEU A 58 -9.22 4.03 -9.65
CA LEU A 58 -10.45 4.46 -8.97
C LEU A 58 -11.44 3.32 -8.69
N VAL A 59 -11.31 2.21 -9.41
CA VAL A 59 -12.13 1.01 -9.20
C VAL A 59 -11.50 0.14 -8.13
N GLU A 60 -10.20 -0.08 -8.18
CA GLU A 60 -9.47 -0.98 -7.30
C GLU A 60 -9.13 -0.37 -5.93
N PHE A 61 -9.01 0.96 -5.87
CA PHE A 61 -8.74 1.72 -4.66
C PHE A 61 -9.85 2.77 -4.49
N PRO A 62 -11.09 2.34 -4.21
CA PRO A 62 -12.24 3.23 -4.17
C PRO A 62 -12.15 4.20 -2.99
N SER A 63 -12.56 5.45 -3.19
CA SER A 63 -12.67 6.39 -2.09
C SER A 63 -13.82 6.03 -1.14
N ASN A 64 -13.80 6.53 0.10
CA ASN A 64 -14.90 6.36 1.05
C ASN A 64 -16.26 6.82 0.49
N GLN A 65 -16.28 7.86 -0.36
CA GLN A 65 -17.50 8.31 -1.03
C GLN A 65 -18.05 7.25 -1.99
N VAL A 66 -17.17 6.57 -2.73
CA VAL A 66 -17.56 5.48 -3.64
C VAL A 66 -18.11 4.30 -2.84
N ILE A 67 -17.42 3.88 -1.77
CA ILE A 67 -17.89 2.81 -0.89
C ILE A 67 -19.26 3.14 -0.31
N ARG A 68 -19.47 4.37 0.17
CA ARG A 68 -20.77 4.82 0.65
C ARG A 68 -21.86 4.72 -0.42
N GLN A 69 -21.58 5.15 -1.64
CA GLN A 69 -22.57 5.09 -2.73
C GLN A 69 -22.98 3.65 -3.04
N VAL A 70 -22.03 2.73 -2.99
CA VAL A 70 -22.32 1.32 -3.22
C VAL A 70 -23.05 0.69 -2.03
N ALA A 71 -22.63 0.96 -0.80
CA ALA A 71 -23.33 0.51 0.41
C ALA A 71 -24.77 1.05 0.51
N ASP A 72 -25.02 2.27 0.02
CA ASP A 72 -26.36 2.88 -0.08
C ASP A 72 -27.15 2.39 -1.33
N GLY A 73 -26.60 1.51 -2.17
CA GLY A 73 -27.23 0.97 -3.38
C GLY A 73 -27.35 1.96 -4.54
N LYS A 74 -26.67 3.12 -4.47
CA LYS A 74 -26.71 4.20 -5.49
C LYS A 74 -25.75 3.96 -6.64
N ARG A 75 -24.82 3.02 -6.48
CA ARG A 75 -23.86 2.58 -7.49
C ARG A 75 -23.76 1.06 -7.40
N SER A 76 -23.64 0.38 -8.53
CA SER A 76 -23.39 -1.06 -8.56
C SER A 76 -21.97 -1.35 -8.08
N GLU A 77 -21.79 -2.48 -7.40
CA GLU A 77 -20.47 -3.01 -7.10
C GLU A 77 -19.65 -3.21 -8.38
N PRO A 78 -18.33 -2.98 -8.32
CA PRO A 78 -17.44 -3.40 -9.39
C PRO A 78 -17.56 -4.92 -9.66
N PRO A 79 -17.30 -5.39 -10.89
CA PRO A 79 -17.27 -6.83 -11.16
C PRO A 79 -16.29 -7.57 -10.23
N GLU A 80 -16.68 -8.75 -9.73
CA GLU A 80 -15.93 -9.55 -8.75
C GLU A 80 -14.44 -9.77 -9.13
N VAL A 81 -14.17 -9.88 -10.44
CA VAL A 81 -12.82 -10.06 -11.03
C VAL A 81 -11.87 -8.88 -10.75
N THR A 82 -12.39 -7.71 -10.38
CA THR A 82 -11.55 -6.50 -10.20
C THR A 82 -10.90 -6.38 -8.83
N LEU A 83 -11.43 -7.05 -7.81
CA LEU A 83 -11.08 -6.76 -6.41
C LEU A 83 -10.97 -7.97 -5.50
N ASP A 84 -11.11 -9.18 -6.02
CA ASP A 84 -10.99 -10.44 -5.27
C ASP A 84 -11.77 -10.46 -3.94
N GLY A 85 -12.93 -9.78 -3.88
CA GLY A 85 -13.76 -9.69 -2.67
C GLY A 85 -13.26 -8.69 -1.61
N ALA A 86 -12.17 -7.95 -1.82
CA ALA A 86 -11.72 -6.89 -0.90
C ALA A 86 -12.77 -5.78 -0.73
N TYR A 87 -13.62 -5.57 -1.73
CA TYR A 87 -14.72 -4.60 -1.69
C TYR A 87 -15.72 -4.89 -0.56
N ASP A 88 -16.01 -6.16 -0.29
CA ASP A 88 -16.89 -6.58 0.81
C ASP A 88 -16.38 -6.09 2.16
N VAL A 89 -15.06 -6.18 2.36
CA VAL A 89 -14.39 -5.74 3.58
C VAL A 89 -14.52 -4.23 3.74
N LEU A 90 -14.34 -3.47 2.65
CA LEU A 90 -14.51 -2.01 2.68
C LEU A 90 -15.95 -1.60 3.00
N ILE A 91 -16.94 -2.25 2.38
CA ILE A 91 -18.37 -2.03 2.70
C ILE A 91 -18.66 -2.38 4.17
N ALA A 92 -18.19 -3.53 4.65
CA ALA A 92 -18.42 -3.96 6.03
C ALA A 92 -17.80 -2.99 7.03
N LYS A 93 -16.57 -2.51 6.77
CA LYS A 93 -15.93 -1.45 7.58
C LYS A 93 -16.71 -0.15 7.54
N TYR A 94 -17.20 0.29 6.38
CA TYR A 94 -18.04 1.47 6.27
C TYR A 94 -19.32 1.35 7.11
N ASN A 95 -20.00 0.21 7.01
CA ASN A 95 -21.23 -0.06 7.78
C ASN A 95 -20.96 -0.11 9.29
N LYS A 96 -19.86 -0.75 9.73
CA LYS A 96 -19.42 -0.77 11.13
C LYS A 96 -19.14 0.65 11.64
N GLN A 97 -18.43 1.47 10.86
CA GLN A 97 -18.15 2.86 11.22
C GLN A 97 -19.43 3.70 11.32
N LYS A 98 -20.36 3.54 10.37
CA LYS A 98 -21.67 4.23 10.37
C LYS A 98 -22.52 3.83 11.59
N ALA A 99 -22.53 2.55 11.95
CA ALA A 99 -23.22 2.06 13.15
C ALA A 99 -22.62 2.65 14.43
N MET A 100 -21.29 2.74 14.51
CA MET A 100 -20.60 3.35 15.65
C MET A 100 -20.84 4.85 15.78
N GLN A 101 -21.03 5.60 14.68
CA GLN A 101 -21.35 7.03 14.71
C GLN A 101 -22.76 7.31 15.25
N GLY A 102 -23.71 6.38 15.08
CA GLY A 102 -25.08 6.51 15.57
C GLY A 102 -25.31 5.91 16.96
N ALA A 103 -24.34 5.21 17.52
CA ALA A 103 -24.44 4.53 18.81
C ALA A 103 -23.75 5.34 19.91
N VAL A 104 -24.31 5.33 21.12
CA VAL A 104 -23.58 5.74 22.32
C VAL A 104 -22.48 4.71 22.54
N GLN A 105 -21.23 5.08 22.26
CA GLN A 105 -20.11 4.19 22.53
C GLN A 105 -20.04 3.91 24.03
N PRO A 106 -19.94 2.64 24.45
CA PRO A 106 -19.71 2.34 25.85
C PRO A 106 -18.43 3.05 26.29
N ASP A 107 -18.49 3.76 27.42
CA ASP A 107 -17.35 4.45 27.99
C ASP A 107 -16.37 3.39 28.53
N MET A 108 -15.51 2.90 27.65
CA MET A 108 -14.51 1.89 27.96
C MET A 108 -13.27 2.58 28.50
N THR A 109 -12.77 2.07 29.63
CA THR A 109 -11.47 2.47 30.15
C THR A 109 -10.36 2.08 29.18
N ASP A 110 -9.20 2.74 29.29
CA ASP A 110 -8.05 2.41 28.43
C ASP A 110 -7.61 0.95 28.60
N ASP A 111 -7.71 0.40 29.81
CA ASP A 111 -7.43 -1.02 30.08
C ASP A 111 -8.41 -1.95 29.35
N GLN A 112 -9.69 -1.58 29.28
CA GLN A 112 -10.70 -2.37 28.56
C GLN A 112 -10.46 -2.33 27.05
N LYS A 113 -10.09 -1.18 26.48
CA LYS A 113 -9.72 -1.05 25.06
C LYS A 113 -8.47 -1.86 24.74
N ALA A 114 -7.46 -1.83 25.62
CA ALA A 114 -6.24 -2.61 25.47
C ALA A 114 -6.52 -4.11 25.53
N ALA A 115 -7.36 -4.56 26.46
CA ALA A 115 -7.78 -5.96 26.57
C ALA A 115 -8.55 -6.42 25.32
N GLN A 116 -9.47 -5.60 24.81
CA GLN A 116 -10.19 -5.89 23.56
C GLN A 116 -9.24 -6.02 22.37
N ARG A 117 -8.35 -5.05 22.17
CA ARG A 117 -7.35 -5.10 21.09
C ARG A 117 -6.48 -6.35 21.20
N LYS A 118 -6.06 -6.74 22.41
CA LYS A 118 -5.28 -7.96 22.63
C LYS A 118 -6.08 -9.22 22.25
N GLN A 119 -7.38 -9.25 22.52
CA GLN A 119 -8.25 -10.34 22.11
C GLN A 119 -8.37 -10.40 20.58
N GLU A 120 -8.54 -9.27 19.91
CA GLU A 120 -8.60 -9.19 18.44
C GLU A 120 -7.27 -9.62 17.80
N GLN A 121 -6.13 -9.22 18.38
CA GLN A 121 -4.80 -9.68 17.95
C GLN A 121 -4.62 -11.19 18.12
N ALA A 122 -5.10 -11.76 19.24
CA ALA A 122 -5.05 -13.20 19.45
C ALA A 122 -5.92 -13.95 18.44
N ALA A 123 -7.12 -13.43 18.12
CA ALA A 123 -7.97 -13.99 17.07
C ALA A 123 -7.32 -13.89 15.68
N ALA A 124 -6.71 -12.75 15.36
CA ALA A 124 -5.98 -12.56 14.11
C ALA A 124 -4.76 -13.48 13.98
N ALA A 125 -4.05 -13.75 15.08
CA ALA A 125 -2.94 -14.70 15.09
C ALA A 125 -3.39 -16.12 14.73
N VAL A 126 -4.52 -16.58 15.29
CA VAL A 126 -5.10 -17.90 14.93
C VAL A 126 -5.46 -17.96 13.44
N LEU A 127 -6.16 -16.95 12.93
CA LEU A 127 -6.50 -16.87 11.50
C LEU A 127 -5.25 -16.82 10.61
N ALA A 128 -4.20 -16.13 11.06
CA ALA A 128 -2.94 -16.06 10.32
C ALA A 128 -2.23 -17.41 10.28
N ASP A 129 -2.20 -18.14 11.39
CA ASP A 129 -1.62 -19.49 11.45
C ASP A 129 -2.38 -20.48 10.55
N GLU A 130 -3.72 -20.37 10.49
CA GLU A 130 -4.56 -21.13 9.55
C GLU A 130 -4.20 -20.82 8.09
N VAL A 131 -4.05 -19.53 7.73
CA VAL A 131 -3.64 -19.12 6.38
C VAL A 131 -2.22 -19.58 6.07
N LEU A 132 -1.29 -19.50 7.03
CA LEU A 132 0.11 -19.90 6.85
C LEU A 132 0.25 -21.41 6.58
N ALA A 133 -0.72 -22.23 7.00
CA ALA A 133 -0.78 -23.66 6.72
C ALA A 133 -1.08 -23.98 5.24
N PHE A 134 -1.63 -23.03 4.47
CA PHE A 134 -1.81 -23.20 3.03
C PHE A 134 -0.48 -23.03 2.26
N PRO A 135 -0.35 -23.65 1.07
CA PRO A 135 0.74 -23.39 0.15
C PRO A 135 0.90 -21.89 -0.11
N LYS A 136 2.14 -21.40 -0.21
CA LYS A 136 2.45 -19.96 -0.33
C LYS A 136 1.62 -19.24 -1.41
N ALA A 137 1.48 -19.87 -2.58
CA ALA A 137 0.75 -19.33 -3.72
C ALA A 137 -0.78 -19.28 -3.53
N GLU A 138 -1.33 -20.01 -2.55
CA GLU A 138 -2.77 -20.10 -2.30
C GLU A 138 -3.23 -19.26 -1.11
N ARG A 139 -2.31 -18.65 -0.35
CA ARG A 139 -2.63 -17.97 0.91
C ARG A 139 -3.58 -16.79 0.74
N MET A 140 -3.37 -15.94 -0.28
CA MET A 140 -4.30 -14.83 -0.52
C MET A 140 -5.68 -15.35 -0.90
N GLN A 141 -5.75 -16.39 -1.73
CA GLN A 141 -7.03 -17.01 -2.09
C GLN A 141 -7.72 -17.62 -0.85
N ALA A 142 -6.96 -18.23 0.06
CA ALA A 142 -7.47 -18.73 1.33
C ALA A 142 -8.06 -17.58 2.17
N ILE A 143 -7.38 -16.43 2.23
CA ILE A 143 -7.90 -15.23 2.88
C ILE A 143 -9.24 -14.83 2.27
N MET A 144 -9.34 -14.75 0.94
CA MET A 144 -10.56 -14.31 0.26
C MET A 144 -11.76 -15.24 0.43
N LYS A 145 -11.52 -16.53 0.69
CA LYS A 145 -12.57 -17.50 1.00
C LYS A 145 -13.09 -17.40 2.43
N MET A 146 -12.39 -16.68 3.32
CA MET A 146 -12.84 -16.50 4.70
C MET A 146 -14.07 -15.55 4.76
N PRO A 147 -14.95 -15.74 5.76
CA PRO A 147 -15.98 -14.76 6.10
C PRO A 147 -15.41 -13.33 6.21
N VAL A 148 -16.19 -12.33 5.77
CA VAL A 148 -15.76 -10.92 5.74
C VAL A 148 -15.26 -10.44 7.10
N GLU A 149 -15.93 -10.80 8.18
CA GLU A 149 -15.51 -10.46 9.55
C GLU A 149 -14.15 -11.05 9.93
N GLN A 150 -13.87 -12.30 9.51
CA GLN A 150 -12.56 -12.92 9.75
C GLN A 150 -11.47 -12.27 8.91
N ARG A 151 -11.77 -11.92 7.66
CA ARG A 151 -10.85 -11.13 6.82
C ARG A 151 -10.50 -9.81 7.48
N MET A 152 -11.50 -9.07 7.96
CA MET A 152 -11.33 -7.82 8.71
C MET A 152 -10.43 -8.01 9.93
N THR A 153 -10.74 -9.00 10.78
CA THR A 153 -9.94 -9.28 11.97
C THR A 153 -8.49 -9.60 11.61
N LEU A 154 -8.26 -10.48 10.64
CA LEU A 154 -6.93 -10.84 10.19
C LEU A 154 -6.16 -9.62 9.67
N THR A 155 -6.72 -8.86 8.72
CA THR A 155 -5.98 -7.80 8.03
C THR A 155 -5.71 -6.60 8.93
N GLU A 156 -6.61 -6.30 9.86
CA GLU A 156 -6.52 -5.16 10.77
C GLU A 156 -5.64 -5.43 12.00
N PHE A 157 -5.66 -6.66 12.54
CA PHE A 157 -5.03 -6.95 13.83
C PHE A 157 -3.87 -7.94 13.79
N VAL A 158 -3.51 -8.50 12.63
CA VAL A 158 -2.32 -9.35 12.55
C VAL A 158 -1.06 -8.55 12.86
N THR A 159 -0.25 -9.08 13.77
CA THR A 159 1.04 -8.51 14.16
C THR A 159 2.18 -9.46 13.76
N ASP A 160 3.41 -9.02 13.99
CA ASP A 160 4.58 -9.90 13.84
C ASP A 160 4.59 -11.00 14.93
N PRO A 161 5.13 -12.19 14.62
CA PRO A 161 5.84 -12.55 13.39
C PRO A 161 4.94 -12.95 12.21
N GLN A 162 3.65 -13.23 12.42
CA GLN A 162 2.77 -13.75 11.37
C GLN A 162 2.61 -12.77 10.20
N ARG A 163 2.48 -11.46 10.48
CA ARG A 163 2.38 -10.45 9.42
C ARG A 163 3.59 -10.48 8.50
N GLY A 164 4.80 -10.45 9.06
CA GLY A 164 6.04 -10.57 8.28
C GLY A 164 6.11 -11.87 7.48
N LEU A 165 5.72 -13.01 8.05
CA LEU A 165 5.70 -14.29 7.34
C LEU A 165 4.73 -14.30 6.15
N LEU A 166 3.53 -13.75 6.32
CA LEU A 166 2.57 -13.60 5.23
C LEU A 166 3.13 -12.69 4.12
N PHE A 167 3.65 -11.52 4.49
CA PHE A 167 4.16 -10.52 3.54
C PHE A 167 5.40 -11.01 2.79
N ASN A 168 6.24 -11.84 3.40
CA ASN A 168 7.39 -12.43 2.71
C ASN A 168 6.99 -13.38 1.59
N ASP A 169 5.81 -13.99 1.68
CA ASP A 169 5.32 -14.98 0.72
C ASP A 169 4.29 -14.40 -0.26
N PHE A 170 3.78 -13.20 -0.01
CA PHE A 170 2.86 -12.47 -0.88
C PHE A 170 3.56 -11.80 -2.07
N SER A 171 2.90 -11.84 -3.23
CA SER A 171 3.28 -10.99 -4.36
C SER A 171 3.07 -9.51 -4.02
N PRO A 172 3.70 -8.57 -4.75
CA PRO A 172 3.41 -7.14 -4.61
C PRO A 172 1.92 -6.83 -4.66
N ARG A 173 1.20 -7.48 -5.57
CA ARG A 173 -0.24 -7.30 -5.73
C ARG A 173 -1.04 -7.84 -4.54
N ASP A 174 -0.66 -9.00 -4.01
CA ASP A 174 -1.31 -9.54 -2.80
C ASP A 174 -1.09 -8.61 -1.59
N LYS A 175 0.08 -7.96 -1.48
CA LYS A 175 0.34 -6.98 -0.42
C LYS A 175 -0.56 -5.76 -0.54
N GLU A 176 -0.76 -5.23 -1.75
CA GLU A 176 -1.72 -4.14 -2.00
C GLU A 176 -3.12 -4.52 -1.56
N THR A 177 -3.61 -5.68 -2.01
CA THR A 177 -4.94 -6.18 -1.65
C THR A 177 -5.08 -6.41 -0.15
N PHE A 178 -4.04 -6.93 0.51
CA PHE A 178 -4.02 -7.08 1.97
C PHE A 178 -4.09 -5.72 2.68
N ASN A 179 -3.28 -4.76 2.25
CA ASN A 179 -3.23 -3.42 2.83
C ASN A 179 -4.55 -2.67 2.61
N LEU A 180 -5.17 -2.84 1.45
CA LEU A 180 -6.49 -2.31 1.13
C LEU A 180 -7.53 -2.73 2.19
N MET A 181 -7.53 -4.01 2.57
CA MET A 181 -8.41 -4.55 3.61
C MET A 181 -7.99 -4.16 5.04
N ALA A 182 -6.69 -3.90 5.28
CA ALA A 182 -6.16 -3.59 6.60
C ALA A 182 -6.60 -2.20 7.09
N GLY A 183 -6.72 -1.22 6.21
CA GLY A 183 -7.08 0.17 6.53
C GLY A 183 -8.57 0.40 6.81
N GLY A 184 -9.00 1.65 6.70
CA GLY A 184 -10.41 2.04 6.79
C GLY A 184 -11.20 1.71 5.52
N PRO A 185 -12.47 2.16 5.41
CA PRO A 185 -13.26 1.99 4.18
C PRO A 185 -12.73 2.80 2.99
N ASP A 186 -11.81 3.73 3.21
CA ASP A 186 -11.22 4.55 2.16
C ASP A 186 -10.02 3.83 1.53
N GLY A 187 -10.16 3.25 0.34
CA GLY A 187 -9.08 2.47 -0.31
C GLY A 187 -7.91 3.32 -0.82
N MET A 188 -8.12 4.63 -0.99
CA MET A 188 -7.09 5.56 -1.48
C MET A 188 -5.85 5.65 -0.58
N HIS A 189 -5.98 5.31 0.71
CA HIS A 189 -4.86 5.33 1.66
C HIS A 189 -3.66 4.47 1.23
N VAL A 190 -3.91 3.37 0.48
CA VAL A 190 -2.84 2.52 -0.04
C VAL A 190 -2.04 3.30 -1.08
N ILE A 191 -2.72 3.92 -2.05
CA ILE A 191 -2.08 4.70 -3.10
C ILE A 191 -1.33 5.90 -2.53
N ASP A 192 -1.92 6.63 -1.58
CA ASP A 192 -1.27 7.76 -0.94
C ASP A 192 0.03 7.34 -0.22
N GLY A 193 -0.02 6.21 0.49
CA GLY A 193 1.15 5.64 1.15
C GLY A 193 2.23 5.17 0.17
N GLU A 194 1.84 4.57 -0.94
CA GLU A 194 2.76 4.13 -1.99
C GLU A 194 3.42 5.32 -2.68
N LEU A 195 2.64 6.35 -3.06
CA LEU A 195 3.17 7.59 -3.64
C LEU A 195 4.23 8.24 -2.74
N GLN A 196 4.02 8.25 -1.43
CA GLN A 196 5.04 8.75 -0.48
C GLN A 196 6.31 7.88 -0.48
N GLN A 197 6.17 6.55 -0.47
CA GLN A 197 7.33 5.65 -0.53
C GLN A 197 8.11 5.81 -1.83
N LEU A 198 7.43 6.06 -2.96
CA LEU A 198 8.07 6.27 -4.24
C LEU A 198 8.86 7.56 -4.30
N LYS A 199 8.33 8.65 -3.73
CA LYS A 199 9.08 9.91 -3.62
C LYS A 199 10.42 9.65 -2.90
N VAL A 200 10.38 8.90 -1.81
CA VAL A 200 11.59 8.51 -1.05
C VAL A 200 12.50 7.61 -1.89
N LEU A 201 11.97 6.57 -2.56
CA LEU A 201 12.76 5.66 -3.37
C LEU A 201 13.44 6.38 -4.54
N ARG A 202 12.72 7.25 -5.24
CA ARG A 202 13.27 8.06 -6.33
C ARG A 202 14.32 9.04 -5.83
N ALA A 203 14.08 9.70 -4.70
CA ALA A 203 15.07 10.60 -4.10
C ALA A 203 16.37 9.88 -3.68
N ILE A 204 16.28 8.64 -3.21
CA ILE A 204 17.43 7.86 -2.73
C ILE A 204 18.15 7.13 -3.88
N LEU A 205 17.39 6.48 -4.77
CA LEU A 205 17.93 5.51 -5.72
C LEU A 205 18.08 6.05 -7.14
N SER A 206 17.28 7.04 -7.54
CA SER A 206 17.24 7.49 -8.94
C SER A 206 18.58 8.06 -9.38
N GLU A 207 19.06 7.61 -10.53
CA GLU A 207 20.21 8.20 -11.22
C GLU A 207 19.79 9.39 -12.11
N ARG A 208 18.48 9.61 -12.29
CA ARG A 208 17.86 10.72 -13.04
C ARG A 208 17.59 11.92 -12.14
N GLN A 209 18.57 12.28 -11.31
CA GLN A 209 18.42 13.21 -10.19
C GLN A 209 17.79 14.57 -10.57
N LEU A 210 18.13 15.16 -11.72
CA LEU A 210 17.54 16.43 -12.15
C LEU A 210 16.06 16.29 -12.48
N GLN A 211 15.68 15.21 -13.18
CA GLN A 211 14.29 14.93 -13.51
C GLN A 211 13.47 14.79 -12.24
N GLU A 212 13.95 14.04 -11.25
CA GLU A 212 13.20 13.80 -10.02
C GLU A 212 12.90 15.10 -9.27
N VAL A 213 13.89 15.99 -9.14
CA VAL A 213 13.71 17.30 -8.50
C VAL A 213 12.73 18.19 -9.29
N MET A 214 12.73 18.08 -10.62
CA MET A 214 11.81 18.86 -11.47
C MET A 214 10.38 18.33 -11.45
N THR A 215 10.17 17.05 -11.15
CA THR A 215 8.84 16.41 -11.11
C THR A 215 8.23 16.32 -9.72
N ASP A 216 8.96 16.69 -8.67
CA ASP A 216 8.44 16.76 -7.31
C ASP A 216 7.69 18.08 -7.10
N PHE A 217 6.35 18.01 -7.16
CA PHE A 217 5.43 19.09 -6.78
C PHE A 217 4.47 18.62 -5.67
#